data_AF-A0A7C2MVV9-F1
#
_entry.id   AF-A0A7C2MVV9-F1
#
_cell.length_a   1.000
_cell.length_b   1.000
_cell.length_c   1.000
_cell.angle_alpha   90.00
_cell.angle_beta   90.00
_cell.angle_gamma   90.00
#
_symmetry.space_group_name_H-M   'P 1'
#
loop_
_entity.id
_entity.type
_entity.pdbx_description
1 polymer ?
#
loop_
_entity_poly.entity_id
_entity_poly.type
_entity_poly.pdbx_seq_one_letter_code
_entity_poly.pdbx_strand_id
1 'polypeptide(L)'
;IEATKFTEVGYVGRDVESIIRDLAEVGMKMLRVSAQAKVRDKAAEAAEERVLDALLPPPRTLGQETGAWEQDSHTEKAYGNTREKFRQKLRDGSLNDKEIEVELDAARPGMEIFAPPGLEDMASQLKGMFQNMGTGKTQRKKMRVDEALRVLTEDEAARRVNDDELKLEAIQLVEQRGIVFIDEIDKICRKGEYSGSDVSREGVQRDLLPLIEGSTVTTKIGMINTDHILFITSGAFHVSRPSDLIPELQGRLPIRVELSALSADDFVRILTEPDAALIKQYQALLATEGVNLEFTATAIRRLAEIAFEVNASTENIGARRLHTVVERLLENLAFDAPTRSGETIRLDASDVDEKLGVLAKSEDLSRYIL
;
A
#
# COMPACT_ATOMS: atom_id res chain seq x y z
N ILE A 1 -11.73 7.51 -1.22
CA ILE A 1 -12.49 7.17 -2.44
C ILE A 1 -13.20 8.44 -2.89
N GLU A 2 -13.28 8.74 -4.18
CA GLU A 2 -13.96 9.94 -4.70
C GLU A 2 -15.45 9.67 -4.91
N ALA A 3 -16.31 10.62 -4.51
CA ALA A 3 -17.77 10.50 -4.67
C ALA A 3 -18.22 10.52 -6.14
N THR A 4 -17.49 11.22 -7.00
CA THR A 4 -17.77 11.37 -8.45
C THR A 4 -17.65 10.05 -9.20
N LYS A 5 -16.85 9.10 -8.70
CA LYS A 5 -16.68 7.75 -9.25
C LYS A 5 -18.00 7.01 -9.46
N PHE A 6 -19.03 7.32 -8.67
CA PHE A 6 -20.34 6.69 -8.72
C PHE A 6 -21.34 7.42 -9.64
N THR A 7 -20.96 8.58 -10.19
CA THR A 7 -21.80 9.38 -11.10
C THR A 7 -21.57 9.10 -12.58
N GLU A 8 -20.50 8.38 -12.94
CA GLU A 8 -20.13 8.15 -14.34
C GLU A 8 -21.10 7.17 -15.02
N VAL A 9 -21.90 7.73 -15.95
CA VAL A 9 -22.93 7.04 -16.73
C VAL A 9 -22.26 6.09 -17.73
N GLY A 10 -21.95 4.87 -17.31
CA GLY A 10 -21.31 3.86 -18.14
C GLY A 10 -21.70 2.44 -17.79
N TYR A 11 -22.99 2.09 -17.96
CA TYR A 11 -23.62 0.75 -18.11
C TYR A 11 -23.23 -0.43 -17.18
N VAL A 12 -22.27 -0.29 -16.28
CA VAL A 12 -21.87 -1.18 -15.19
C VAL A 12 -21.24 -0.26 -14.12
N GLY A 13 -22.04 0.64 -13.55
CA GLY A 13 -21.56 1.53 -12.50
C GLY A 13 -20.99 0.70 -11.35
N ARG A 14 -19.79 1.04 -10.86
CA ARG A 14 -19.25 0.39 -9.66
C ARG A 14 -20.23 0.61 -8.52
N ASP A 15 -20.79 -0.46 -8.02
CA ASP A 15 -21.66 -0.52 -6.85
C ASP A 15 -21.02 0.20 -5.66
N VAL A 16 -21.76 1.07 -4.96
CA VAL A 16 -21.29 1.79 -3.77
C VAL A 16 -20.83 0.83 -2.67
N GLU A 17 -21.37 -0.40 -2.63
CA GLU A 17 -20.91 -1.45 -1.72
C GLU A 17 -19.45 -1.85 -1.96
N SER A 18 -18.88 -1.54 -3.13
CA SER A 18 -17.44 -1.72 -3.41
C SER A 18 -16.56 -0.99 -2.40
N ILE A 19 -17.03 0.12 -1.81
CA ILE A 19 -16.34 0.83 -0.73
C ILE A 19 -16.04 -0.12 0.45
N ILE A 20 -17.05 -0.90 0.86
CA ILE A 20 -16.92 -1.83 1.99
C ILE A 20 -16.13 -3.07 1.58
N ARG A 21 -16.29 -3.55 0.34
CA ARG A 21 -15.47 -4.66 -0.19
C ARG A 21 -13.99 -4.30 -0.22
N ASP A 22 -13.65 -3.10 -0.69
CA ASP A 22 -12.26 -2.60 -0.71
C ASP A 22 -11.71 -2.42 0.71
N LEU A 23 -12.52 -1.89 1.64
CA LEU A 23 -12.14 -1.77 3.05
C LEU A 23 -11.87 -3.14 3.69
N ALA A 24 -12.69 -4.15 3.36
CA ALA A 24 -12.50 -5.53 3.81
C ALA A 24 -11.18 -6.13 3.31
N GLU A 25 -10.85 -5.91 2.03
CA GLU A 25 -9.59 -6.37 1.45
C GLU A 25 -8.38 -5.70 2.10
N VAL A 26 -8.45 -4.38 2.38
CA VAL A 26 -7.39 -3.66 3.11
C VAL A 26 -7.25 -4.18 4.54
N GLY A 27 -8.35 -4.38 5.27
CA GLY A 27 -8.34 -4.93 6.63
C GLY A 27 -7.71 -6.31 6.69
N MET A 28 -8.10 -7.19 5.76
CA MET A 28 -7.54 -8.54 5.63
C MET A 28 -6.04 -8.52 5.31
N LYS A 29 -5.61 -7.66 4.37
CA LYS A 29 -4.18 -7.49 4.04
C LYS A 29 -3.38 -7.03 5.26
N MET A 30 -3.89 -6.05 6.00
CA MET A 30 -3.22 -5.51 7.18
C MET A 30 -3.05 -6.58 8.28
N LEU A 31 -4.09 -7.35 8.56
CA LEU A 31 -4.01 -8.43 9.54
C LEU A 31 -3.09 -9.56 9.10
N ARG A 32 -3.10 -9.94 7.81
CA ARG A 32 -2.18 -10.95 7.28
C ARG A 32 -0.72 -10.55 7.48
N VAL A 33 -0.37 -9.29 7.17
CA VAL A 33 1.00 -8.77 7.39
C VAL A 33 1.37 -8.81 8.88
N SER A 34 0.45 -8.41 9.77
CA SER A 34 0.66 -8.46 11.22
C SER A 34 0.82 -9.88 11.75
N ALA A 35 -0.03 -10.82 11.31
CA ALA A 35 0.02 -12.22 11.70
C ALA A 35 1.29 -12.92 11.22
N GLN A 36 1.71 -12.68 9.96
CA GLN A 36 2.97 -13.17 9.42
C GLN A 36 4.17 -12.64 10.21
N ALA A 37 4.15 -11.36 10.59
CA ALA A 37 5.21 -10.78 11.43
C ALA A 37 5.29 -11.46 12.81
N LYS A 38 4.15 -11.77 13.45
CA LYS A 38 4.11 -12.46 14.77
C LYS A 38 4.67 -13.89 14.72
N VAL A 39 4.53 -14.60 13.60
CA VAL A 39 5.04 -15.97 13.46
C VAL A 39 6.41 -16.06 12.78
N ARG A 40 7.00 -14.92 12.40
CA ARG A 40 8.22 -14.85 11.61
C ARG A 40 9.40 -15.57 12.24
N ASP A 41 9.59 -15.45 13.55
CA ASP A 41 10.71 -16.11 14.25
C ASP A 41 10.58 -17.63 14.19
N LYS A 42 9.39 -18.17 14.46
CA LYS A 42 9.10 -19.61 14.36
C LYS A 42 9.14 -20.12 12.92
N ALA A 43 8.76 -19.27 11.97
CA ALA A 43 8.85 -19.56 10.54
C ALA A 43 10.31 -19.60 10.08
N ALA A 44 11.16 -18.70 10.58
CA ALA A 44 12.59 -18.68 10.30
C ALA A 44 13.28 -19.94 10.85
N GLU A 45 12.95 -20.38 12.07
CA GLU A 45 13.45 -21.64 12.62
C GLU A 45 13.04 -22.85 11.76
N ALA A 46 11.78 -22.89 11.29
CA ALA A 46 11.31 -23.96 10.42
C ALA A 46 11.98 -23.92 9.02
N ALA A 47 12.20 -22.71 8.48
CA ALA A 47 12.91 -22.50 7.23
C ALA A 47 14.38 -22.94 7.34
N GLU A 48 15.05 -22.64 8.45
CA GLU A 48 16.40 -23.14 8.76
C GLU A 48 16.43 -24.68 8.69
N GLU A 49 15.46 -25.38 9.30
CA GLU A 49 15.41 -26.84 9.25
C GLU A 49 15.21 -27.39 7.84
N ARG A 50 14.37 -26.76 7.00
CA ARG A 50 14.19 -27.17 5.59
C ARG A 50 15.45 -26.94 4.74
N VAL A 51 16.17 -25.86 5.00
CA VAL A 51 17.49 -25.60 4.36
C VAL A 51 18.50 -26.65 4.80
N LEU A 52 18.52 -27.00 6.09
CA LEU A 52 19.41 -28.05 6.61
C LEU A 52 19.09 -29.42 6.01
N ASP A 53 17.82 -29.76 5.79
CA ASP A 53 17.42 -31.01 5.12
C ASP A 53 17.86 -31.06 3.64
N ALA A 54 17.87 -29.92 2.95
CA ALA A 54 18.38 -29.83 1.58
C ALA A 54 19.92 -29.94 1.52
N LEU A 55 20.63 -29.41 2.53
CA LEU A 55 22.10 -29.46 2.62
C LEU A 55 22.62 -30.81 3.12
N LEU A 56 21.89 -31.41 4.06
CA LEU A 56 22.19 -32.68 4.71
C LEU A 56 20.90 -33.52 4.65
N PRO A 57 20.69 -34.30 3.58
CA PRO A 57 19.58 -35.21 3.53
C PRO A 57 19.69 -36.23 4.68
N PRO A 58 18.59 -36.52 5.40
CA PRO A 58 18.62 -37.55 6.43
C PRO A 58 19.08 -38.88 5.83
N PRO A 59 19.89 -39.67 6.57
CA PRO A 59 20.22 -41.01 6.13
C PRO A 59 18.89 -41.74 5.93
N ARG A 60 18.58 -42.09 4.68
CA ARG A 60 17.35 -42.82 4.35
C ARG A 60 17.28 -44.01 5.29
N THR A 61 16.14 -44.18 5.97
CA THR A 61 15.75 -45.48 6.50
C THR A 61 15.59 -46.42 5.31
N LEU A 62 16.69 -47.01 4.88
CA LEU A 62 16.78 -47.96 3.76
C LEU A 62 16.19 -49.33 4.18
N GLY A 63 15.05 -49.32 4.87
CA GLY A 63 14.45 -50.48 5.53
C GLY A 63 12.96 -50.69 5.25
N GLN A 64 12.33 -49.88 4.37
CA GLN A 64 10.91 -50.09 4.05
C GLN A 64 10.65 -51.17 2.98
N GLU A 65 11.69 -51.68 2.30
CA GLU A 65 11.57 -52.81 1.35
C GLU A 65 12.08 -54.15 1.91
N THR A 66 12.82 -54.15 3.01
CA THR A 66 13.28 -55.38 3.66
C THR A 66 13.10 -55.19 5.16
N GLY A 67 12.19 -55.94 5.78
CA GLY A 67 11.78 -55.79 7.18
C GLY A 67 12.87 -56.13 8.19
N ALA A 68 13.98 -55.39 8.19
CA ALA A 68 15.07 -55.49 9.14
C ALA A 68 15.06 -54.25 10.05
N TRP A 69 14.62 -54.46 11.29
CA TRP A 69 14.71 -53.48 12.35
C TRP A 69 16.09 -53.58 13.00
N GLU A 70 17.01 -52.71 12.62
CA GLU A 70 18.15 -52.34 13.48
C GLU A 70 18.43 -50.84 13.30
N GLN A 71 17.77 -50.04 14.13
CA GLN A 71 18.10 -48.62 14.34
C GLN A 71 19.39 -48.56 15.15
N ASP A 72 20.51 -48.35 14.48
CA ASP A 72 21.80 -48.21 15.14
C ASP A 72 21.91 -46.81 15.79
N SER A 73 21.71 -46.74 17.11
CA SER A 73 21.68 -45.49 17.91
C SER A 73 22.93 -44.58 17.78
N HIS A 74 24.02 -45.14 17.26
CA HIS A 74 25.27 -44.42 17.02
C HIS A 74 25.22 -43.51 15.78
N THR A 75 24.47 -43.92 14.74
CA THR A 75 24.34 -43.21 13.46
C THR A 75 23.47 -41.96 13.61
N GLU A 76 22.41 -42.05 14.42
CA GLU A 76 21.55 -40.91 14.76
C GLU A 76 22.30 -39.81 15.54
N LYS A 77 23.14 -40.20 16.50
CA LYS A 77 23.95 -39.25 17.29
C LYS A 77 24.99 -38.51 16.45
N ALA A 78 25.64 -39.21 15.51
CA ALA A 78 26.61 -38.59 14.60
C ALA A 78 25.94 -37.62 13.61
N TYR A 79 24.74 -37.96 13.14
CA TYR A 79 23.94 -37.11 12.27
C TYR A 79 23.47 -35.83 12.99
N GLY A 80 22.98 -35.95 14.23
CA GLY A 80 22.58 -34.79 15.05
C GLY A 80 23.71 -33.79 15.30
N ASN A 81 24.90 -34.27 15.67
CA ASN A 81 26.07 -33.41 15.90
C ASN A 81 26.56 -32.71 14.61
N THR A 82 26.46 -33.38 13.46
CA THR A 82 26.78 -32.78 12.16
C THR A 82 25.76 -31.70 11.79
N ARG A 83 24.47 -31.93 12.05
CA ARG A 83 23.39 -30.97 11.79
C ARG A 83 23.55 -29.69 12.64
N GLU A 84 23.91 -29.82 13.91
CA GLU A 84 24.17 -28.65 14.78
C GLU A 84 25.31 -27.77 14.27
N LYS A 85 26.42 -28.37 13.82
CA LYS A 85 27.54 -27.62 13.23
C LYS A 85 27.14 -26.89 11.95
N PHE A 86 26.29 -27.49 11.12
CA PHE A 86 25.78 -26.85 9.91
C PHE A 86 24.78 -25.74 10.23
N ARG A 87 23.96 -25.89 11.28
CA ARG A 87 23.08 -24.82 11.77
C ARG A 87 23.89 -23.60 12.20
N GLN A 88 24.98 -23.81 12.92
CA GLN A 88 25.88 -22.72 13.32
C GLN A 88 26.52 -22.05 12.09
N LYS A 89 27.04 -22.83 11.15
CA LYS A 89 27.60 -22.32 9.88
C LYS A 89 26.59 -21.55 9.01
N LEU A 90 25.31 -21.93 9.06
CA LEU A 90 24.22 -21.24 8.37
C LEU A 90 23.96 -19.87 9.00
N ARG A 91 23.88 -19.81 10.33
CA ARG A 91 23.71 -18.56 11.08
C ARG A 91 24.90 -17.61 10.95
N ASP A 92 26.10 -18.16 10.85
CA ASP A 92 27.34 -17.41 10.63
C ASP A 92 27.49 -16.92 9.16
N GLY A 93 26.54 -17.25 8.28
CA GLY A 93 26.52 -16.80 6.87
C GLY A 93 27.54 -17.49 5.95
N SER A 94 28.30 -18.46 6.45
CA SER A 94 29.37 -19.13 5.69
C SER A 94 28.89 -20.01 4.52
N LEU A 95 27.57 -20.23 4.43
CA LEU A 95 26.95 -21.09 3.42
C LEU A 95 26.08 -20.32 2.41
N ASN A 96 26.01 -18.99 2.51
CA ASN A 96 25.11 -18.14 1.72
C ASN A 96 25.31 -18.26 0.20
N ASP A 97 26.52 -18.54 -0.27
CA ASP A 97 26.82 -18.66 -1.69
C ASP A 97 26.55 -20.07 -2.26
N LYS A 98 26.22 -21.06 -1.42
CA LYS A 98 25.95 -22.41 -1.91
C LYS A 98 24.58 -22.48 -2.56
N GLU A 99 24.48 -23.26 -3.63
CA GLU A 99 23.20 -23.55 -4.28
C GLU A 99 22.56 -24.79 -3.66
N ILE A 100 21.26 -24.68 -3.37
CA ILE A 100 20.42 -25.77 -2.89
C ILE A 100 19.16 -25.87 -3.76
N GLU A 101 18.56 -27.05 -3.78
CA GLU A 101 17.27 -27.29 -4.41
C GLU A 101 16.22 -27.42 -3.32
N VAL A 102 15.22 -26.54 -3.35
CA VAL A 102 14.15 -26.49 -2.36
C VAL A 102 12.80 -26.65 -3.05
N GLU A 103 11.89 -27.36 -2.39
CA GLU A 103 10.51 -27.51 -2.85
C GLU A 103 9.69 -26.32 -2.34
N LEU A 104 9.11 -25.55 -3.25
CA LEU A 104 8.26 -24.40 -2.91
C LEU A 104 6.87 -24.62 -3.46
N ASP A 105 5.86 -24.02 -2.83
CA ASP A 105 4.51 -24.03 -3.39
C ASP A 105 4.52 -23.25 -4.71
N ALA A 106 4.19 -23.92 -5.80
CA ALA A 106 4.14 -23.27 -7.10
C ALA A 106 2.89 -22.41 -7.17
N ALA A 107 3.06 -21.08 -7.29
CA ALA A 107 1.99 -20.23 -7.78
C ALA A 107 1.65 -20.70 -9.20
N ARG A 108 0.48 -21.33 -9.38
CA ARG A 108 0.04 -21.77 -10.71
C ARG A 108 -0.02 -20.53 -11.60
N PRO A 109 0.64 -20.49 -12.77
CA PRO A 109 0.41 -19.44 -13.74
C PRO A 109 -1.10 -19.41 -13.99
N GLY A 110 -1.71 -18.26 -13.64
CA GLY A 110 -3.14 -18.10 -13.72
C GLY A 110 -3.54 -18.32 -15.17
N MET A 111 -4.39 -19.32 -15.42
CA MET A 111 -5.06 -19.41 -16.70
C MET A 111 -5.89 -18.13 -16.83
N GLU A 112 -5.45 -17.18 -17.66
CA GLU A 112 -6.21 -15.98 -17.96
C GLU A 112 -7.42 -16.41 -18.78
N ILE A 113 -8.54 -16.57 -18.09
CA ILE A 113 -9.84 -16.72 -18.73
C ILE A 113 -10.18 -15.33 -19.26
N PHE A 114 -10.02 -15.12 -20.57
CA PHE A 114 -10.58 -13.95 -21.23
C PHE A 114 -12.11 -14.01 -21.10
N ALA A 115 -12.64 -13.32 -20.09
CA ALA A 115 -14.06 -13.16 -19.88
C ALA A 115 -14.53 -11.89 -20.59
N PRO A 116 -15.69 -11.90 -21.27
CA PRO A 116 -16.31 -10.68 -21.77
C PRO A 116 -16.59 -9.69 -20.62
N PRO A 117 -16.53 -8.36 -20.87
CA PRO A 117 -16.84 -7.36 -19.86
C PRO A 117 -18.25 -7.57 -19.28
N GLY A 118 -18.35 -7.57 -17.94
CA GLY A 118 -19.58 -7.89 -17.19
C GLY A 118 -19.61 -9.29 -16.54
N LEU A 119 -18.62 -10.16 -16.82
CA LEU A 119 -18.46 -11.49 -16.20
C LEU A 119 -17.13 -11.65 -15.43
N GLU A 120 -16.42 -10.54 -15.18
CA GLU A 120 -15.10 -10.52 -14.55
C GLU A 120 -15.12 -11.09 -13.13
N ASP A 121 -16.13 -10.73 -12.33
CA ASP A 121 -16.28 -11.24 -10.96
C ASP A 121 -16.53 -12.76 -10.95
N MET A 122 -17.37 -13.28 -11.86
CA MET A 122 -17.63 -14.72 -11.98
C MET A 122 -16.39 -15.49 -12.46
N ALA A 123 -15.63 -14.93 -13.40
CA ALA A 123 -14.38 -15.51 -13.86
C ALA A 123 -13.33 -15.56 -12.73
N SER A 124 -13.26 -14.52 -11.90
CA SER A 124 -12.39 -14.48 -10.72
C SER A 124 -12.78 -15.50 -9.66
N GLN A 125 -14.09 -15.71 -9.44
CA GLN A 125 -14.63 -16.68 -8.50
C GLN A 125 -14.40 -18.12 -8.97
N LEU A 126 -14.61 -18.40 -10.27
CA LEU A 126 -14.27 -19.69 -10.88
C LEU A 126 -12.78 -19.99 -10.79
N LYS A 127 -11.91 -18.98 -11.03
CA LYS A 127 -10.46 -19.11 -10.85
C LYS A 127 -10.11 -19.49 -9.41
N GLY A 128 -10.73 -18.85 -8.41
CA GLY A 128 -10.56 -19.19 -7.00
C GLY A 128 -11.00 -20.63 -6.68
N MET A 129 -12.12 -21.07 -7.25
CA MET A 129 -12.60 -22.46 -7.09
C MET A 129 -11.65 -23.49 -7.73
N PHE A 130 -11.13 -23.22 -8.94
CA PHE A 130 -10.16 -24.08 -9.63
C PHE A 130 -8.79 -24.13 -8.94
N GLN A 131 -8.38 -23.05 -8.27
CA GLN A 131 -7.18 -23.02 -7.44
C GLN A 131 -7.33 -23.89 -6.18
N ASN A 132 -8.51 -23.88 -5.54
CA ASN A 132 -8.77 -24.67 -4.33
C ASN A 132 -9.01 -26.17 -4.60
N MET A 133 -9.41 -26.57 -5.82
CA MET A 133 -9.78 -27.96 -6.13
C MET A 133 -8.62 -28.83 -6.65
N GLY A 134 -7.47 -28.22 -6.98
CA GLY A 134 -6.28 -28.96 -7.37
C GLY A 134 -5.28 -28.98 -6.22
N THR A 135 -4.92 -30.17 -5.73
CA THR A 135 -3.83 -30.37 -4.78
C THR A 135 -2.61 -29.52 -5.15
N GLY A 136 -2.09 -28.75 -4.18
CA GLY A 136 -0.95 -27.86 -4.35
C GLY A 136 0.22 -28.65 -4.92
N LYS A 137 0.65 -28.29 -6.15
CA LYS A 137 1.84 -28.87 -6.73
C LYS A 137 3.02 -28.05 -6.21
N THR A 138 3.92 -28.70 -5.47
CA THR A 138 5.22 -28.13 -5.14
C THR A 138 6.09 -28.15 -6.40
N GLN A 139 6.87 -27.10 -6.60
CA GLN A 139 7.88 -27.02 -7.64
C GLN A 139 9.26 -26.97 -6.99
N ARG A 140 10.17 -27.79 -7.51
CA ARG A 140 11.59 -27.72 -7.13
C ARG A 140 12.24 -26.55 -7.83
N LYS A 141 12.85 -25.67 -7.05
CA LYS A 141 13.60 -24.52 -7.57
C LYS A 141 15.00 -24.56 -6.96
N LYS A 142 15.99 -24.43 -7.84
CA LYS A 142 17.39 -24.26 -7.44
C LYS A 142 17.66 -22.78 -7.17
N MET A 143 18.22 -22.48 -6.01
CA MET A 143 18.55 -21.11 -5.60
C MET A 143 19.68 -21.11 -4.57
N ARG A 144 20.20 -19.93 -4.25
CA ARG A 144 21.22 -19.78 -3.20
C ARG A 144 20.61 -19.95 -1.81
N VAL A 145 21.43 -20.36 -0.85
CA VAL A 145 21.00 -20.57 0.55
C VAL A 145 20.40 -19.31 1.18
N ASP A 146 20.97 -18.13 0.92
CA ASP A 146 20.48 -16.85 1.45
C ASP A 146 19.11 -16.46 0.87
N GLU A 147 18.92 -16.64 -0.44
CA GLU A 147 17.63 -16.47 -1.11
C GLU A 147 16.61 -17.50 -0.60
N ALA A 148 17.02 -18.77 -0.49
CA ALA A 148 16.17 -19.85 0.00
C ALA A 148 15.68 -19.60 1.41
N LEU A 149 16.55 -19.13 2.31
CA LEU A 149 16.17 -18.84 3.69
C LEU A 149 15.08 -17.76 3.75
N ARG A 150 15.19 -16.70 2.93
CA ARG A 150 14.18 -15.63 2.85
C ARG A 150 12.86 -16.16 2.33
N VAL A 151 12.87 -16.83 1.18
CA VAL A 151 11.67 -17.35 0.52
C VAL A 151 10.97 -18.42 1.36
N LEU A 152 11.72 -19.35 1.95
CA LEU A 152 11.17 -20.38 2.84
C LEU A 152 10.61 -19.79 4.13
N THR A 153 11.22 -18.74 4.68
CA THR A 153 10.66 -18.06 5.86
C THR A 153 9.30 -17.46 5.55
N GLU A 154 9.13 -16.85 4.36
CA GLU A 154 7.84 -16.32 3.92
C GLU A 154 6.81 -17.42 3.66
N ASP A 155 7.20 -18.52 3.01
CA ASP A 155 6.35 -19.71 2.77
C ASP A 155 5.85 -20.32 4.09
N GLU A 156 6.76 -20.57 5.04
CA GLU A 156 6.42 -21.12 6.36
C GLU A 156 5.58 -20.15 7.19
N ALA A 157 5.84 -18.84 7.11
CA ALA A 157 5.02 -17.84 7.77
C ALA A 157 3.61 -17.82 7.20
N ALA A 158 3.46 -17.90 5.87
CA ALA A 158 2.16 -17.96 5.21
C ALA A 158 1.36 -19.22 5.58
N ARG A 159 2.02 -20.39 5.66
CA ARG A 159 1.35 -21.66 6.06
C ARG A 159 0.93 -21.70 7.52
N ARG A 160 1.66 -21.00 8.40
CA ARG A 160 1.35 -20.93 9.84
C ARG A 160 0.19 -20.00 10.17
N VAL A 161 -0.27 -19.21 9.20
CA VAL A 161 -1.40 -18.30 9.37
C VAL A 161 -2.70 -19.04 9.09
N ASN A 162 -3.62 -18.99 10.03
CA ASN A 162 -4.96 -19.54 9.86
C ASN A 162 -5.87 -18.51 9.17
N ASP A 163 -6.13 -18.73 7.89
CA ASP A 163 -6.95 -17.83 7.07
C ASP A 163 -8.40 -17.72 7.56
N ASP A 164 -8.97 -18.76 8.18
CA ASP A 164 -10.36 -18.71 8.65
C ASP A 164 -10.50 -17.91 9.94
N GLU A 165 -9.52 -18.03 10.85
CA GLU A 165 -9.43 -17.18 12.04
C GLU A 165 -9.20 -15.71 11.65
N LEU A 166 -8.31 -15.47 10.68
CA LEU A 166 -8.04 -14.13 10.18
C LEU A 166 -9.26 -13.48 9.50
N LYS A 167 -10.09 -14.23 8.78
CA LYS A 167 -11.33 -13.67 8.20
C LYS A 167 -12.26 -13.16 9.30
N LEU A 168 -12.42 -13.92 10.38
CA LEU A 168 -13.26 -13.50 11.51
C LEU A 168 -12.70 -12.25 12.19
N GLU A 169 -11.39 -12.21 12.43
CA GLU A 169 -10.71 -11.03 12.99
C GLU A 169 -10.80 -9.82 12.04
N ALA A 170 -10.70 -10.03 10.73
CA ALA A 170 -10.81 -8.99 9.72
C ALA A 170 -12.20 -8.38 9.66
N ILE A 171 -13.25 -9.21 9.72
CA ILE A 171 -14.63 -8.73 9.80
C ILE A 171 -14.79 -7.84 11.04
N GLN A 172 -14.40 -8.33 12.22
CA GLN A 172 -14.49 -7.56 13.47
C GLN A 172 -13.70 -6.25 13.41
N LEU A 173 -12.49 -6.29 12.85
CA LEU A 173 -11.66 -5.10 12.68
C LEU A 173 -12.33 -4.05 11.80
N VAL A 174 -12.90 -4.47 10.67
CA VAL A 174 -13.57 -3.57 9.73
C VAL A 174 -14.85 -3.02 10.33
N GLU A 175 -15.68 -3.85 10.96
CA GLU A 175 -16.93 -3.41 11.59
C GLU A 175 -16.67 -2.42 12.72
N GLN A 176 -15.69 -2.67 13.59
CA GLN A 176 -15.49 -1.91 14.83
C GLN A 176 -14.51 -0.73 14.70
N ARG A 177 -13.61 -0.77 13.71
CA ARG A 177 -12.54 0.22 13.55
C ARG A 177 -12.35 0.66 12.10
N GLY A 178 -13.24 0.27 11.20
CA GLY A 178 -13.24 0.71 9.82
C GLY A 178 -13.39 2.22 9.73
N ILE A 179 -12.58 2.83 8.88
CA ILE A 179 -12.68 4.26 8.55
C ILE A 179 -12.80 4.37 7.04
N VAL A 180 -13.85 5.03 6.57
CA VAL A 180 -14.08 5.32 5.17
C VAL A 180 -13.95 6.83 4.94
N PHE A 181 -13.03 7.21 4.06
CA PHE A 181 -12.88 8.60 3.61
C PHE A 181 -13.48 8.79 2.22
N ILE A 182 -14.54 9.60 2.13
CA ILE A 182 -15.24 9.96 0.89
C ILE A 182 -14.86 11.39 0.52
N ASP A 183 -14.05 11.54 -0.53
CA ASP A 183 -13.63 12.84 -1.02
C ASP A 183 -14.61 13.41 -2.05
N GLU A 184 -14.58 14.73 -2.21
CA GLU A 184 -15.37 15.49 -3.18
C GLU A 184 -16.90 15.27 -3.09
N ILE A 185 -17.45 15.11 -1.87
CA ILE A 185 -18.89 14.92 -1.66
C ILE A 185 -19.72 16.14 -2.11
N ASP A 186 -19.11 17.31 -2.19
CA ASP A 186 -19.73 18.53 -2.69
C ASP A 186 -20.07 18.46 -4.19
N LYS A 187 -19.41 17.58 -4.95
CA LYS A 187 -19.65 17.39 -6.39
C LYS A 187 -20.91 16.59 -6.70
N ILE A 188 -21.41 15.80 -5.75
CA ILE A 188 -22.67 15.05 -5.86
C ILE A 188 -23.87 15.81 -5.29
N CYS A 189 -23.67 17.06 -4.82
CA CYS A 189 -24.76 17.97 -4.47
C CYS A 189 -25.49 18.48 -5.72
N ARG A 190 -26.76 18.87 -5.55
CA ARG A 190 -27.58 19.44 -6.62
C ARG A 190 -26.99 20.78 -7.12
N LYS A 191 -26.97 21.00 -8.44
CA LYS A 191 -26.52 22.28 -9.03
C LYS A 191 -27.71 23.01 -9.68
N GLY A 192 -28.43 23.81 -8.90
CA GLY A 192 -29.44 24.74 -9.45
C GLY A 192 -30.68 24.09 -10.10
N GLU A 193 -31.51 24.88 -10.78
CA GLU A 193 -32.89 24.53 -11.19
C GLU A 193 -33.03 23.69 -12.49
N TYR A 194 -31.96 23.30 -13.19
CA TYR A 194 -32.07 22.63 -14.50
C TYR A 194 -31.93 21.09 -14.41
N SER A 195 -33.07 20.39 -14.56
CA SER A 195 -33.36 19.03 -14.08
C SER A 195 -32.85 17.83 -14.91
N GLY A 196 -31.69 17.93 -15.57
CA GLY A 196 -31.17 16.83 -16.42
C GLY A 196 -30.19 15.89 -15.71
N SER A 197 -29.10 16.44 -15.17
CA SER A 197 -28.01 15.67 -14.54
C SER A 197 -28.18 15.44 -13.03
N ASP A 198 -29.15 16.11 -12.40
CA ASP A 198 -29.32 16.11 -10.95
C ASP A 198 -29.81 14.77 -10.39
N VAL A 199 -30.62 14.02 -11.16
CA VAL A 199 -31.17 12.72 -10.73
C VAL A 199 -30.06 11.69 -10.48
N SER A 200 -28.98 11.71 -11.28
CA SER A 200 -27.85 10.80 -11.11
C SER A 200 -27.01 11.13 -9.88
N ARG A 201 -26.84 12.42 -9.55
CA ARG A 201 -26.02 12.86 -8.40
C ARG A 201 -26.72 12.64 -7.06
N GLU A 202 -28.01 12.94 -6.98
CA GLU A 202 -28.82 12.59 -5.82
C GLU A 202 -28.95 11.07 -5.66
N GLY A 203 -28.98 10.32 -6.77
CA GLY A 203 -28.92 8.85 -6.78
C GLY A 203 -27.72 8.32 -6.00
N VAL A 204 -26.52 8.85 -6.26
CA VAL A 204 -25.30 8.46 -5.52
C VAL A 204 -25.43 8.73 -4.02
N GLN A 205 -26.01 9.87 -3.62
CA GLN A 205 -26.23 10.15 -2.21
C GLN A 205 -27.19 9.14 -1.57
N ARG A 206 -28.26 8.76 -2.28
CA ARG A 206 -29.22 7.75 -1.83
C ARG A 206 -28.61 6.35 -1.75
N ASP A 207 -27.70 6.03 -2.66
CA ASP A 207 -27.00 4.75 -2.67
C ASP A 207 -25.97 4.68 -1.53
N LEU A 208 -25.33 5.80 -1.17
CA LEU A 208 -24.42 5.88 -0.01
C LEU A 208 -25.14 5.81 1.33
N LEU A 209 -26.41 6.20 1.42
CA LEU A 209 -27.18 6.23 2.67
C LEU A 209 -27.17 4.88 3.41
N PRO A 210 -27.57 3.74 2.81
CA PRO A 210 -27.54 2.45 3.48
C PRO A 210 -26.21 2.14 4.18
N LEU A 211 -25.07 2.49 3.57
CA LEU A 211 -23.76 2.24 4.14
C LEU A 211 -23.51 3.08 5.40
N ILE A 212 -23.98 4.32 5.42
CA ILE A 212 -23.79 5.26 6.53
C ILE A 212 -24.86 5.02 7.63
N GLU A 213 -26.07 4.61 7.25
CA GLU A 213 -27.15 4.33 8.20
C GLU A 213 -26.97 3.00 8.92
N GLY A 214 -26.26 2.06 8.30
CA GLY A 214 -26.10 0.70 8.78
C GLY A 214 -26.72 -0.31 7.83
N SER A 215 -25.88 -1.07 7.12
CA SER A 215 -26.31 -2.16 6.27
C SER A 215 -25.34 -3.34 6.34
N THR A 216 -25.79 -4.49 5.86
CA THR A 216 -24.94 -5.67 5.73
C THR A 216 -24.48 -5.82 4.29
N VAL A 217 -23.18 -5.68 4.06
CA VAL A 217 -22.56 -5.85 2.74
C VAL A 217 -21.91 -7.22 2.62
N THR A 218 -22.18 -7.91 1.52
CA THR A 218 -21.53 -9.20 1.23
C THR A 218 -20.15 -8.98 0.62
N THR A 219 -19.12 -9.59 1.22
CA THR A 219 -17.73 -9.53 0.75
C THR A 219 -17.14 -10.93 0.59
N LYS A 220 -15.93 -11.02 0.02
CA LYS A 220 -15.20 -12.30 -0.14
C LYS A 220 -14.83 -12.97 1.18
N ILE A 221 -14.67 -12.19 2.26
CA ILE A 221 -14.29 -12.70 3.58
C ILE A 221 -15.49 -13.01 4.47
N GLY A 222 -16.68 -12.55 4.10
CA GLY A 222 -17.93 -12.74 4.83
C GLY A 222 -18.87 -11.54 4.70
N MET A 223 -19.93 -11.55 5.50
CA MET A 223 -20.83 -10.40 5.63
C MET A 223 -20.23 -9.38 6.60
N ILE A 224 -20.31 -8.09 6.26
CA ILE A 224 -19.81 -6.98 7.08
C ILE A 224 -20.97 -6.04 7.39
N ASN A 225 -21.17 -5.75 8.66
CA ASN A 225 -22.09 -4.73 9.12
C ASN A 225 -21.42 -3.34 9.19
N THR A 226 -22.01 -2.33 8.56
CA THR A 226 -21.45 -0.97 8.51
C THR A 226 -21.85 -0.07 9.69
N ASP A 227 -22.68 -0.54 10.64
CA ASP A 227 -23.23 0.24 11.76
C ASP A 227 -22.20 1.06 12.56
N HIS A 228 -20.96 0.56 12.68
CA HIS A 228 -19.90 1.15 13.50
C HIS A 228 -18.70 1.66 12.69
N ILE A 229 -18.81 1.69 11.36
CA ILE A 229 -17.78 2.25 10.49
C ILE A 229 -17.82 3.77 10.59
N LEU A 230 -16.66 4.40 10.79
CA LEU A 230 -16.53 5.84 10.79
C LEU A 230 -16.45 6.36 9.35
N PHE A 231 -17.42 7.18 8.95
CA PHE A 231 -17.39 7.88 7.68
C PHE A 231 -16.87 9.32 7.87
N ILE A 232 -15.84 9.67 7.11
CA ILE A 232 -15.32 11.03 7.00
C ILE A 232 -15.55 11.47 5.57
N THR A 233 -16.23 12.61 5.39
CA THR A 233 -16.49 13.16 4.07
C THR A 233 -15.82 14.51 3.94
N SER A 234 -15.26 14.79 2.76
CA SER A 234 -14.65 16.09 2.44
C SER A 234 -15.23 16.67 1.17
N GLY A 235 -15.18 17.99 1.06
CA GLY A 235 -15.60 18.73 -0.12
C GLY A 235 -15.17 20.18 0.02
N ALA A 236 -14.91 20.84 -1.10
CA ALA A 236 -14.50 22.24 -1.12
C ALA A 236 -15.70 23.18 -0.91
N PHE A 237 -16.91 22.74 -1.30
CA PHE A 237 -18.16 23.49 -1.14
C PHE A 237 -18.09 24.92 -1.72
N HIS A 238 -17.38 25.09 -2.84
CA HIS A 238 -17.26 26.39 -3.53
C HIS A 238 -18.53 26.76 -4.32
N VAL A 239 -19.22 25.76 -4.86
CA VAL A 239 -20.40 25.92 -5.74
C VAL A 239 -21.67 25.31 -5.14
N SER A 240 -21.55 24.61 -4.03
CA SER A 240 -22.63 23.97 -3.28
C SER A 240 -22.37 24.17 -1.79
N ARG A 241 -23.40 24.00 -0.98
CA ARG A 241 -23.31 24.08 0.47
C ARG A 241 -23.67 22.73 1.08
N PRO A 242 -23.23 22.44 2.32
CA PRO A 242 -23.66 21.22 3.02
C PRO A 242 -25.19 21.08 3.15
N SER A 243 -25.93 22.20 3.11
CA SER A 243 -27.41 22.22 3.08
C SER A 243 -28.02 21.64 1.81
N ASP A 244 -27.23 21.55 0.73
CA ASP A 244 -27.67 21.08 -0.59
C ASP A 244 -27.51 19.54 -0.74
N LEU A 245 -27.00 18.87 0.30
CA LEU A 245 -27.08 17.41 0.44
C LEU A 245 -28.51 16.99 0.80
N ILE A 246 -28.88 15.74 0.53
CA ILE A 246 -30.19 15.23 0.92
C ILE A 246 -30.36 15.26 2.46
N PRO A 247 -31.56 15.59 2.99
CA PRO A 247 -31.77 15.75 4.43
C PRO A 247 -31.34 14.55 5.27
N GLU A 248 -31.55 13.35 4.75
CA GLU A 248 -31.18 12.08 5.39
C GLU A 248 -29.67 11.99 5.63
N LEU A 249 -28.88 12.37 4.62
CA LEU A 249 -27.42 12.31 4.68
C LEU A 249 -26.86 13.40 5.60
N GLN A 250 -27.48 14.59 5.61
CA GLN A 250 -27.14 15.63 6.56
C GLN A 250 -27.33 15.19 8.02
N GLY A 251 -28.41 14.43 8.30
CA GLY A 251 -28.68 13.89 9.62
C GLY A 251 -27.63 12.88 10.10
N ARG A 252 -26.94 12.22 9.17
CA ARG A 252 -25.86 11.25 9.45
C ARG A 252 -24.45 11.86 9.47
N LEU A 253 -24.31 13.13 9.13
CA LEU A 253 -23.06 13.89 9.19
C LEU A 253 -23.16 15.01 10.25
N PRO A 254 -23.30 14.67 11.55
CA PRO A 254 -23.57 15.65 12.61
C PRO A 254 -22.35 16.51 12.96
N ILE A 255 -21.13 15.96 12.83
CA ILE A 255 -19.89 16.67 13.12
C ILE A 255 -19.48 17.41 11.85
N ARG A 256 -19.34 18.73 11.96
CA ARG A 256 -18.88 19.59 10.86
C ARG A 256 -17.66 20.36 11.32
N VAL A 257 -16.62 20.35 10.50
CA VAL A 257 -15.38 21.07 10.73
C VAL A 257 -14.98 21.78 9.44
N GLU A 258 -14.48 23.00 9.59
CA GLU A 258 -13.96 23.79 8.48
C GLU A 258 -12.43 23.87 8.64
N LEU A 259 -11.70 23.55 7.57
CA LEU A 259 -10.24 23.65 7.55
C LEU A 259 -9.84 24.97 6.89
N SER A 260 -8.92 25.68 7.51
CA SER A 260 -8.41 26.95 6.98
C SER A 260 -7.47 26.73 5.79
N ALA A 261 -7.42 27.69 4.88
CA ALA A 261 -6.42 27.73 3.83
C ALA A 261 -5.01 27.86 4.43
N LEU A 262 -4.03 27.21 3.78
CA LEU A 262 -2.64 27.23 4.21
C LEU A 262 -1.96 28.53 3.83
N SER A 263 -1.16 29.08 4.75
CA SER A 263 -0.29 30.23 4.52
C SER A 263 1.10 29.81 4.01
N ALA A 264 1.89 30.77 3.55
CA ALA A 264 3.31 30.52 3.22
C ALA A 264 4.10 30.04 4.44
N ASP A 265 3.78 30.51 5.65
CA ASP A 265 4.42 30.01 6.87
C ASP A 265 4.06 28.55 7.13
N ASP A 266 2.81 28.13 6.89
CA ASP A 266 2.41 26.73 7.00
C ASP A 266 3.16 25.84 6.00
N PHE A 267 3.44 26.34 4.80
CA PHE A 267 4.26 25.63 3.81
C PHE A 267 5.70 25.42 4.28
N VAL A 268 6.32 26.39 4.96
CA VAL A 268 7.64 26.20 5.59
C VAL A 268 7.60 25.07 6.61
N ARG A 269 6.56 25.03 7.42
CA ARG A 269 6.35 23.97 8.42
C ARG A 269 6.14 22.62 7.76
N ILE A 270 5.32 22.53 6.71
CA ILE A 270 5.09 21.29 5.94
C ILE A 270 6.38 20.76 5.31
N LEU A 271 7.27 21.64 4.86
CA LEU A 271 8.56 21.25 4.26
C LEU A 271 9.57 20.72 5.29
N THR A 272 9.40 20.95 6.59
CA THR A 272 10.45 20.70 7.60
C THR A 272 10.00 19.90 8.82
N GLU A 273 8.82 20.16 9.35
CA GLU A 273 8.33 19.58 10.61
C GLU A 273 7.88 18.12 10.47
N PRO A 274 7.04 17.73 9.48
CA PRO A 274 6.58 16.34 9.34
C PRO A 274 7.73 15.32 9.29
N ASP A 275 7.51 14.14 9.86
CA ASP A 275 8.54 13.09 9.98
C ASP A 275 9.19 12.76 8.63
N ALA A 276 8.37 12.60 7.59
CA ALA A 276 8.79 12.41 6.21
C ALA A 276 8.47 13.65 5.36
N ALA A 277 8.84 14.85 5.80
CA ALA A 277 8.68 16.06 5.01
C ALA A 277 9.45 15.99 3.67
N LEU A 278 8.98 16.70 2.64
CA LEU A 278 9.54 16.61 1.28
C LEU A 278 11.06 16.83 1.24
N ILE A 279 11.55 17.83 1.96
CA ILE A 279 12.99 18.10 2.03
C ILE A 279 13.75 16.89 2.59
N LYS A 280 13.27 16.30 3.69
CA LYS A 280 13.89 15.11 4.30
C LYS A 280 13.90 13.93 3.34
N GLN A 281 12.83 13.76 2.54
CA GLN A 281 12.76 12.72 1.52
C GLN A 281 13.83 12.92 0.44
N TYR A 282 13.96 14.12 -0.14
CA TYR A 282 14.98 14.38 -1.17
C TYR A 282 16.41 14.32 -0.63
N GLN A 283 16.64 14.75 0.61
CA GLN A 283 17.92 14.58 1.28
C GLN A 283 18.30 13.10 1.40
N ALA A 284 17.34 12.26 1.81
CA ALA A 284 17.56 10.81 1.91
C ALA A 284 17.73 10.14 0.54
N LEU A 285 16.96 10.57 -0.48
CA LEU A 285 17.07 10.04 -1.85
C LEU A 285 18.43 10.37 -2.47
N LEU A 286 18.91 11.61 -2.37
CA LEU A 286 20.22 11.96 -2.92
C LEU A 286 21.38 11.35 -2.12
N ALA A 287 21.18 11.11 -0.83
CA ALA A 287 22.16 10.40 -0.01
C ALA A 287 22.42 8.97 -0.48
N THR A 288 21.49 8.32 -1.20
CA THR A 288 21.75 6.98 -1.78
C THR A 288 22.80 7.02 -2.89
N GLU A 289 22.95 8.15 -3.57
CA GLU A 289 24.00 8.40 -4.57
C GLU A 289 25.28 9.02 -3.94
N GLY A 290 25.30 9.17 -2.61
CA GLY A 290 26.41 9.76 -1.87
C GLY A 290 26.47 11.29 -1.93
N VAL A 291 25.38 11.96 -2.32
CA VAL A 291 25.29 13.43 -2.32
C VAL A 291 24.61 13.91 -1.04
N ASN A 292 25.27 14.79 -0.28
CA ASN A 292 24.68 15.40 0.91
C ASN A 292 24.01 16.73 0.55
N LEU A 293 22.67 16.78 0.58
CA LEU A 293 21.89 17.97 0.27
C LEU A 293 21.50 18.73 1.55
N GLU A 294 21.78 20.03 1.60
CA GLU A 294 21.43 20.90 2.72
C GLU A 294 20.60 22.09 2.26
N PHE A 295 19.44 22.32 2.86
CA PHE A 295 18.64 23.51 2.63
C PHE A 295 18.86 24.52 3.73
N THR A 296 19.20 25.76 3.37
CA THR A 296 19.17 26.86 4.33
C THR A 296 17.74 27.28 4.66
N ALA A 297 17.51 27.84 5.85
CA ALA A 297 16.19 28.34 6.23
C ALA A 297 15.62 29.38 5.25
N THR A 298 16.50 30.18 4.63
CA THR A 298 16.17 31.14 3.58
C THR A 298 15.70 30.47 2.29
N ALA A 299 16.31 29.35 1.88
CA ALA A 299 15.84 28.58 0.72
C ALA A 299 14.44 28.01 0.96
N ILE A 300 14.21 27.43 2.13
CA ILE A 300 12.92 26.81 2.49
C ILE A 300 11.81 27.85 2.50
N ARG A 301 12.06 29.02 3.11
CA ARG A 301 11.12 30.14 3.07
C ARG A 301 10.85 30.58 1.63
N ARG A 302 11.89 30.71 0.80
CA ARG A 302 11.71 31.13 -0.59
C ARG A 302 10.90 30.13 -1.41
N LEU A 303 11.08 28.82 -1.20
CA LEU A 303 10.27 27.78 -1.83
C LEU A 303 8.79 27.87 -1.44
N ALA A 304 8.54 28.10 -0.15
CA ALA A 304 7.18 28.28 0.37
C ALA A 304 6.50 29.53 -0.21
N GLU A 305 7.22 30.65 -0.30
CA GLU A 305 6.73 31.89 -0.92
C GLU A 305 6.39 31.67 -2.40
N ILE A 306 7.29 31.06 -3.18
CA ILE A 306 7.06 30.77 -4.60
C ILE A 306 5.84 29.87 -4.78
N ALA A 307 5.71 28.79 -3.98
CA ALA A 307 4.56 27.91 -4.07
C ALA A 307 3.25 28.65 -3.73
N PHE A 308 3.27 29.56 -2.77
CA PHE A 308 2.12 30.39 -2.41
C PHE A 308 1.77 31.42 -3.51
N GLU A 309 2.77 32.09 -4.07
CA GLU A 309 2.62 33.04 -5.19
C GLU A 309 2.01 32.36 -6.42
N VAL A 310 2.50 31.18 -6.80
CA VAL A 310 1.98 30.41 -7.95
C VAL A 310 0.54 29.97 -7.71
N ASN A 311 0.19 29.55 -6.50
CA ASN A 311 -1.20 29.22 -6.14
C ASN A 311 -2.13 30.42 -6.25
N ALA A 312 -1.63 31.64 -5.99
CA ALA A 312 -2.41 32.87 -6.09
C ALA A 312 -2.54 33.39 -7.53
N SER A 313 -1.52 33.19 -8.38
CA SER A 313 -1.54 33.63 -9.78
C SER A 313 -2.23 32.65 -10.73
N THR A 314 -2.30 31.36 -10.37
CA THR A 314 -2.87 30.30 -11.20
C THR A 314 -4.07 29.62 -10.54
N GLU A 315 -4.02 28.29 -10.39
CA GLU A 315 -5.01 27.50 -9.68
C GLU A 315 -4.43 27.11 -8.31
N ASN A 316 -5.18 27.40 -7.25
CA ASN A 316 -4.75 27.05 -5.91
C ASN A 316 -4.99 25.56 -5.65
N ILE A 317 -3.93 24.77 -5.77
CA ILE A 317 -3.92 23.33 -5.46
C ILE A 317 -3.40 23.04 -4.03
N GLY A 318 -3.28 24.07 -3.20
CA GLY A 318 -2.81 23.98 -1.82
C GLY A 318 -1.35 23.50 -1.71
N ALA A 319 -1.08 22.69 -0.69
CA ALA A 319 0.26 22.17 -0.41
C ALA A 319 0.81 21.25 -1.52
N ARG A 320 -0.03 20.73 -2.43
CA ARG A 320 0.42 19.91 -3.57
C ARG A 320 1.42 20.65 -4.44
N ARG A 321 1.32 21.99 -4.51
CA ARG A 321 2.26 22.87 -5.24
C ARG A 321 3.71 22.73 -4.76
N LEU A 322 3.93 22.38 -3.49
CA LEU A 322 5.28 22.17 -2.97
C LEU A 322 6.02 21.03 -3.67
N HIS A 323 5.30 20.00 -4.13
CA HIS A 323 5.92 18.89 -4.85
C HIS A 323 6.53 19.34 -6.17
N THR A 324 5.74 20.01 -7.02
CA THR A 324 6.19 20.45 -8.34
C THR A 324 7.30 21.49 -8.24
N VAL A 325 7.20 22.41 -7.28
CA VAL A 325 8.24 23.42 -7.01
C VAL A 325 9.57 22.78 -6.56
N VAL A 326 9.54 21.84 -5.61
CA VAL A 326 10.76 21.17 -5.12
C VAL A 326 11.35 20.24 -6.19
N GLU A 327 10.52 19.47 -6.89
CA GLU A 327 10.97 18.61 -7.98
C GLU A 327 11.70 19.42 -9.06
N ARG A 328 11.10 20.54 -9.49
CA ARG A 328 11.69 21.41 -10.52
C ARG A 328 13.01 22.06 -10.06
N LEU A 329 13.14 22.39 -8.76
CA LEU A 329 14.39 22.88 -8.20
C LEU A 329 15.51 21.82 -8.29
N LEU A 330 15.16 20.58 -7.97
CA LEU A 330 16.12 19.48 -7.79
C LEU A 330 16.35 18.66 -9.06
N GLU A 331 15.55 18.80 -10.11
CA GLU A 331 15.62 18.02 -11.35
C GLU A 331 17.04 17.84 -11.90
N ASN A 332 17.76 18.94 -12.15
CA ASN A 332 19.13 18.86 -12.66
C ASN A 332 20.10 18.23 -11.65
N LEU A 333 19.87 18.46 -10.35
CA LEU A 333 20.71 17.89 -9.31
C LEU A 333 20.51 16.37 -9.20
N ALA A 334 19.26 15.91 -9.27
CA ALA A 334 18.92 14.50 -9.26
C ALA A 334 19.47 13.78 -10.50
N PHE A 335 19.46 14.43 -11.67
CA PHE A 335 20.06 13.89 -12.89
C PHE A 335 21.59 13.73 -12.78
N ASP A 336 22.27 14.75 -12.22
CA ASP A 336 23.73 14.74 -12.08
C ASP A 336 24.23 13.95 -10.86
N ALA A 337 23.35 13.55 -9.93
CA ALA A 337 23.71 12.97 -8.63
C ALA A 337 24.73 11.82 -8.68
N PRO A 338 24.63 10.83 -9.61
CA PRO A 338 25.60 9.73 -9.68
C PRO A 338 27.04 10.20 -9.98
N THR A 339 27.19 11.35 -10.63
CA THR A 339 28.50 11.93 -10.97
C THR A 339 29.08 12.82 -9.89
N ARG A 340 28.31 13.14 -8.85
CA ARG A 340 28.66 14.09 -7.77
C ARG A 340 28.82 13.41 -6.41
N SER A 341 29.07 12.10 -6.41
CA SER A 341 29.19 11.32 -5.18
C SER A 341 30.30 11.88 -4.28
N GLY A 342 29.99 12.12 -3.01
CA GLY A 342 30.88 12.72 -2.01
C GLY A 342 30.78 14.24 -1.88
N GLU A 343 30.00 14.91 -2.73
CA GLU A 343 29.77 16.36 -2.63
C GLU A 343 28.72 16.71 -1.56
N THR A 344 28.91 17.86 -0.90
CA THR A 344 27.88 18.51 -0.08
C THR A 344 27.37 19.73 -0.81
N ILE A 345 26.08 19.73 -1.14
CA ILE A 345 25.42 20.79 -1.90
C ILE A 345 24.49 21.51 -0.97
N ARG A 346 24.72 22.81 -0.81
CA ARG A 346 23.93 23.67 0.07
C ARG A 346 23.14 24.65 -0.78
N LEU A 347 21.81 24.58 -0.68
CA LEU A 347 20.89 25.46 -1.41
C LEU A 347 20.47 26.65 -0.55
N ASP A 348 20.61 27.84 -1.11
CA ASP A 348 20.17 29.10 -0.54
C ASP A 348 19.01 29.75 -1.33
N ALA A 349 18.56 30.93 -0.89
CA ALA A 349 17.46 31.62 -1.55
C ALA A 349 17.82 32.08 -2.98
N SER A 350 19.09 32.38 -3.23
CA SER A 350 19.55 32.80 -4.56
C SER A 350 19.52 31.63 -5.55
N ASP A 351 19.90 30.43 -5.12
CA ASP A 351 19.79 29.21 -5.94
C ASP A 351 18.32 28.91 -6.31
N VAL A 352 17.41 29.14 -5.37
CA VAL A 352 15.97 28.99 -5.57
C VAL A 352 15.45 30.00 -6.59
N ASP A 353 15.81 31.28 -6.46
CA ASP A 353 15.39 32.34 -7.37
C ASP A 353 15.97 32.19 -8.78
N GLU A 354 17.22 31.73 -8.90
CA GLU A 354 17.86 31.49 -10.20
C GLU A 354 17.08 30.44 -11.00
N LYS A 355 16.67 29.35 -10.35
CA LYS A 355 15.95 28.26 -11.04
C LYS A 355 14.47 28.51 -11.21
N LEU A 356 13.80 29.08 -10.20
CA LEU A 356 12.35 29.13 -10.14
C LEU A 356 11.78 30.54 -10.33
N GLY A 357 12.56 31.59 -10.11
CA GLY A 357 12.08 32.97 -10.10
C GLY A 357 11.52 33.45 -11.44
N VAL A 358 12.05 32.96 -12.57
CA VAL A 358 11.51 33.28 -13.91
C VAL A 358 10.22 32.51 -14.18
N LEU A 359 10.15 31.25 -13.75
CA LEU A 359 9.01 30.37 -13.96
C LEU A 359 7.79 30.87 -13.18
N ALA A 360 7.98 31.23 -11.91
CA ALA A 360 6.93 31.71 -11.02
C ALA A 360 6.27 33.02 -11.48
N LYS A 361 7.02 33.88 -12.19
CA LYS A 361 6.52 35.18 -12.69
C LYS A 361 5.71 35.08 -13.97
N SER A 362 5.81 33.96 -14.69
CA SER A 362 5.06 33.73 -15.93
C SER A 362 3.89 32.81 -15.65
N GLU A 363 2.65 33.33 -15.73
CA GLU A 363 1.44 32.54 -15.53
C GLU A 363 1.34 31.38 -16.53
N ASP A 364 1.72 31.61 -17.78
CA ASP A 364 1.70 30.58 -18.82
C ASP A 364 2.69 29.45 -18.50
N LEU A 365 3.94 29.78 -18.15
CA LEU A 365 4.94 28.77 -17.81
C LEU A 365 4.59 28.06 -16.51
N SER A 366 4.08 28.80 -15.52
CA SER A 366 3.64 28.24 -14.25
C SER A 366 2.55 27.20 -14.47
N ARG A 367 1.55 27.43 -15.32
CA ARG A 367 0.48 26.43 -15.56
C ARG A 367 0.94 25.10 -16.13
N TYR A 368 2.05 25.07 -16.87
CA TYR A 368 2.55 23.86 -17.52
C TYR A 368 3.72 23.19 -16.78
N ILE A 369 4.51 23.96 -16.02
CA ILE A 369 5.77 23.50 -15.43
C ILE A 369 5.69 23.39 -13.91
N LEU A 370 4.90 24.24 -13.25
CA LEU A 370 4.80 24.31 -11.78
C LEU A 370 3.40 23.95 -11.33
#